data_AF-A0AAW8C122-F1
#
_entry.id   AF-A0AAW8C122-F1
#
_cell.length_a   1.000
_cell.length_b   1.000
_cell.length_c   1.000
_cell.angle_alpha   90.00
_cell.angle_beta   90.00
_cell.angle_gamma   90.00
#
_symmetry.space_group_name_H-M   'P 1'
#
loop_
_entity.id
_entity.type
_entity.pdbx_description
1 polymer ?
#
loop_
_entity_poly.entity_id
_entity_poly.type
_entity_poly.pdbx_seq_one_letter_code
_entity_poly.pdbx_strand_id
1 'polypeptide(L)'
;MLFVGAAIGLMVMLYSSGAKQLSTGSFFIFPVMMVSMIMMMRNRGGGEKKSRGSAKNQERADYLRKLDELRVDVHKAAKAQAKEIAFHHPDPCDGSLATLIGTPRMWERSPQRRGNWGHLRLGVGVTRLKTNLRPPTKVPPPEYRETVTTVAARDFLQAQNVLHDVPRPLHVFDQMGWSFFGEPHQRPIVQGILRSLVCQLCVFHGPDDVQVAIISDDTQAWDWAKWLPHNADEEFVDACGPLRWIFPDVKAFLDRLDGTVRSRPPFAPIMEGMELPIRWLVVVVDLPGADCSPILGDVGRMGVSVLEATGNEASVLANSNSAYILDEIGNLLKASADREIN
;
A
#
# COMPACT_ATOMS: atom_id res chain seq x y z
N MET A 1 17.46 -53.72 54.45
CA MET A 1 18.78 -53.28 54.97
C MET A 1 18.79 -51.83 55.42
N LEU A 2 18.43 -50.83 54.58
CA LEU A 2 18.37 -49.41 54.99
C LEU A 2 17.44 -49.11 56.19
N PHE A 3 16.30 -49.78 56.25
CA PHE A 3 15.32 -49.60 57.34
C PHE A 3 15.85 -50.09 58.69
N VAL A 4 16.61 -51.19 58.68
CA VAL A 4 17.22 -51.78 59.88
C VAL A 4 18.36 -50.90 60.36
N GLY A 5 19.17 -50.36 59.45
CA GLY A 5 20.24 -49.41 59.80
C GLY A 5 19.70 -48.09 60.39
N ALA A 6 18.61 -47.54 59.83
CA ALA A 6 17.99 -46.32 60.34
C ALA A 6 17.34 -46.53 61.73
N ALA A 7 16.73 -47.70 61.98
CA ALA A 7 16.17 -48.05 63.28
C ALA A 7 17.26 -48.16 64.36
N ILE A 8 18.41 -48.77 64.04
CA ILE A 8 19.54 -48.90 64.96
C ILE A 8 20.16 -47.52 65.26
N GLY A 9 20.32 -46.64 64.25
CA GLY A 9 20.84 -45.30 64.45
C GLY A 9 19.96 -44.43 65.35
N LEU A 10 18.64 -44.50 65.18
CA LEU A 10 17.67 -43.78 66.04
C LEU A 10 17.69 -44.31 67.48
N MET A 11 17.86 -45.62 67.65
CA MET A 11 17.91 -46.28 68.95
C MET A 11 19.16 -45.88 69.76
N VAL A 12 20.30 -45.75 69.10
CA VAL A 12 21.56 -45.28 69.73
C VAL A 12 21.46 -43.80 70.14
N MET A 13 20.87 -42.96 69.28
CA MET A 13 20.72 -41.52 69.54
C MET A 13 19.75 -41.24 70.70
N LEU A 14 18.66 -42.00 70.83
CA LEU A 14 17.72 -41.89 71.94
C LEU A 14 18.32 -42.36 73.27
N TYR A 15 19.24 -43.32 73.22
CA TYR A 15 19.96 -43.78 74.41
C TYR A 15 20.98 -42.74 74.90
N SER A 16 21.62 -42.00 73.98
CA SER A 16 22.60 -40.96 74.34
C SER A 16 21.96 -39.63 74.78
N SER A 17 20.72 -39.33 74.38
CA SER A 17 20.06 -38.04 74.68
C SER A 17 19.26 -38.01 76.00
N GLY A 18 19.24 -39.10 76.78
CA GLY A 18 18.67 -39.11 78.13
C GLY A 18 17.14 -39.00 78.23
N ALA A 19 16.39 -39.20 77.15
CA ALA A 19 14.93 -39.13 77.15
C ALA A 19 14.29 -40.43 77.67
N LYS A 20 14.27 -40.63 79.01
CA LYS A 20 13.71 -41.82 79.66
C LYS A 20 12.17 -41.83 79.84
N GLN A 21 11.41 -41.01 79.10
CA GLN A 21 9.96 -40.93 79.33
C GLN A 21 9.13 -40.61 78.08
N LEU A 22 9.35 -41.36 77.00
CA LEU A 22 8.42 -41.42 75.89
C LEU A 22 7.84 -42.83 75.80
N SER A 23 6.51 -42.92 75.87
CA SER A 23 5.77 -44.19 75.86
C SER A 23 6.13 -45.04 74.64
N THR A 24 6.12 -46.36 74.80
CA THR A 24 6.45 -47.36 73.76
C THR A 24 5.66 -47.17 72.46
N GLY A 25 4.51 -46.49 72.48
CA GLY A 25 3.73 -46.14 71.28
C GLY A 25 4.34 -45.04 70.40
N SER A 26 5.18 -44.17 70.95
CA SER A 26 5.79 -43.04 70.22
C SER A 26 6.96 -43.45 69.33
N PHE A 27 7.59 -44.60 69.59
CA PHE A 27 8.75 -45.11 68.85
C PHE A 27 8.42 -45.64 67.45
N PHE A 28 7.19 -46.12 67.21
CA PHE A 28 6.76 -46.66 65.92
C PHE A 28 6.14 -45.61 64.99
N ILE A 29 5.62 -44.50 65.53
CA ILE A 29 4.94 -43.46 64.75
C ILE A 29 5.96 -42.57 64.02
N PHE A 30 7.11 -42.28 64.64
CA PHE A 30 8.10 -41.36 64.07
C PHE A 30 8.70 -41.84 62.74
N PRO A 31 9.14 -43.12 62.59
CA PRO A 31 9.67 -43.61 61.32
C PRO A 31 8.62 -43.67 60.21
N VAL A 32 7.37 -44.03 60.53
CA VAL A 32 6.24 -44.09 59.58
C VAL A 32 5.87 -42.69 59.08
N MET A 33 5.85 -41.69 59.97
CA MET A 33 5.62 -40.29 59.61
C MET A 33 6.75 -39.75 58.73
N MET A 34 8.00 -40.12 59.00
CA MET A 34 9.16 -39.69 58.22
C MET A 34 9.16 -40.29 56.81
N VAL A 35 8.83 -41.59 56.67
CA VAL A 35 8.66 -42.26 55.37
C VAL A 35 7.48 -41.68 54.59
N SER A 36 6.36 -41.37 55.28
CA SER A 36 5.20 -40.73 54.68
C SER A 36 5.52 -39.32 54.19
N MET A 37 6.32 -38.54 54.94
CA MET A 37 6.80 -37.22 54.48
C MET A 37 7.75 -37.34 53.28
N ILE A 38 8.64 -38.33 53.24
CA ILE A 38 9.55 -38.54 52.09
C ILE A 38 8.76 -38.98 50.84
N MET A 39 7.76 -39.85 50.99
CA MET A 39 6.82 -40.22 49.91
C MET A 39 6.02 -39.01 49.41
N MET A 40 5.50 -38.18 50.33
CA MET A 40 4.74 -36.98 49.99
C MET A 40 5.63 -35.93 49.30
N MET A 41 6.88 -35.78 49.73
CA MET A 41 7.85 -34.86 49.12
C MET A 41 8.35 -35.35 47.76
N ARG A 42 8.46 -36.67 47.55
CA ARG A 42 8.79 -37.26 46.24
C ARG A 42 7.65 -37.11 45.22
N ASN A 43 6.40 -37.21 45.67
CA ASN A 43 5.23 -36.96 44.82
C ASN A 43 4.98 -35.46 44.55
N ARG A 44 5.40 -34.55 45.44
CA ARG A 44 5.28 -33.09 45.23
C ARG A 44 6.44 -32.47 44.45
N GLY A 45 7.64 -33.04 44.51
CA GLY A 45 8.86 -32.34 44.05
C GLY A 45 9.24 -32.48 42.57
N GLY A 46 8.72 -33.48 41.85
CA GLY A 46 9.32 -33.89 40.56
C GLY A 46 8.50 -33.64 39.28
N GLY A 47 7.16 -33.65 39.36
CA GLY A 47 6.29 -33.61 38.17
C GLY A 47 5.85 -32.22 37.73
N GLU A 48 5.72 -31.28 38.67
CA GLU A 48 5.03 -30.01 38.44
C GLU A 48 5.87 -29.03 37.61
N LYS A 49 7.21 -29.02 37.80
CA LYS A 49 8.12 -28.13 37.04
C LYS A 49 8.24 -28.52 35.56
N LYS A 50 8.24 -29.81 35.23
CA LYS A 50 8.26 -30.27 33.83
C LYS A 50 6.92 -29.98 33.13
N SER A 51 5.81 -30.17 33.84
CA SER A 51 4.45 -29.92 33.33
C SER A 51 4.18 -28.44 33.01
N ARG A 52 4.68 -27.50 33.83
CA ARG A 52 4.48 -26.05 33.60
C ARG A 52 5.19 -25.53 32.34
N GLY A 53 6.39 -26.04 32.05
CA GLY A 53 7.13 -25.68 30.84
C GLY A 53 6.46 -26.22 29.57
N SER A 54 6.01 -27.48 29.61
CA SER A 54 5.27 -28.07 28.47
C SER A 54 3.93 -27.41 28.24
N ALA A 55 3.18 -27.06 29.30
CA ALA A 55 1.90 -26.36 29.17
C ALA A 55 2.06 -24.98 28.50
N LYS A 56 3.04 -24.18 28.93
CA LYS A 56 3.34 -22.88 28.31
C LYS A 56 3.77 -23.01 26.84
N ASN A 57 4.55 -24.05 26.51
CA ASN A 57 4.93 -24.31 25.13
C ASN A 57 3.74 -24.75 24.27
N GLN A 58 2.80 -25.51 24.84
CA GLN A 58 1.57 -25.87 24.16
C GLN A 58 0.71 -24.63 23.88
N GLU A 59 0.52 -23.74 24.85
CA GLU A 59 -0.21 -22.47 24.67
C GLU A 59 0.41 -21.61 23.55
N ARG A 60 1.75 -21.53 23.49
CA ARG A 60 2.47 -20.85 22.41
C ARG A 60 2.20 -21.51 21.06
N ALA A 61 2.29 -22.83 20.99
CA ALA A 61 2.05 -23.58 19.76
C ALA A 61 0.63 -23.39 19.24
N ASP A 62 -0.36 -23.42 20.14
CA ASP A 62 -1.77 -23.21 19.80
C ASP A 62 -2.02 -21.77 19.34
N TYR A 63 -1.38 -20.78 19.98
CA TYR A 63 -1.46 -19.38 19.55
C TYR A 63 -0.85 -19.16 18.16
N LEU A 64 0.34 -19.70 17.90
CA LEU A 64 0.99 -19.59 16.59
C LEU A 64 0.19 -20.30 15.50
N ARG A 65 -0.38 -21.48 15.79
CA ARG A 65 -1.29 -22.17 14.86
C ARG A 65 -2.51 -21.32 14.52
N LYS A 66 -3.10 -20.64 15.50
CA LYS A 66 -4.19 -19.69 15.25
C LYS A 66 -3.76 -18.50 14.38
N LEU A 67 -2.54 -17.97 14.55
CA LEU A 67 -2.01 -16.94 13.66
C LEU A 67 -1.81 -17.47 12.23
N ASP A 68 -1.39 -18.71 12.07
CA ASP A 68 -1.24 -19.34 10.76
C ASP A 68 -2.59 -19.52 10.05
N GLU A 69 -3.62 -19.96 10.78
CA GLU A 69 -5.01 -20.03 10.26
C GLU A 69 -5.51 -18.65 9.81
N LEU A 70 -5.32 -17.63 10.66
CA LEU A 70 -5.66 -16.25 10.31
C LEU A 70 -4.87 -15.74 9.10
N ARG A 71 -3.61 -16.15 8.94
CA ARG A 71 -2.78 -15.75 7.78
C ARG A 71 -3.40 -16.26 6.48
N VAL A 72 -3.95 -17.47 6.46
CA VAL A 72 -4.63 -18.02 5.28
C VAL A 72 -5.83 -17.17 4.88
N ASP A 73 -6.66 -16.78 5.86
CA ASP A 73 -7.82 -15.92 5.62
C ASP A 73 -7.43 -14.53 5.12
N VAL A 74 -6.40 -13.93 5.74
CA VAL A 74 -5.87 -12.63 5.32
C VAL A 74 -5.30 -12.69 3.91
N HIS A 75 -4.50 -13.70 3.58
CA HIS A 75 -3.98 -13.89 2.23
C HIS A 75 -5.10 -14.10 1.20
N LYS A 76 -6.18 -14.80 1.56
CA LYS A 76 -7.35 -14.96 0.68
C LYS A 76 -8.03 -13.62 0.42
N ALA A 77 -8.23 -12.79 1.44
CA ALA A 77 -8.80 -11.46 1.30
C ALA A 77 -7.87 -10.52 0.51
N ALA A 78 -6.56 -10.57 0.77
CA ALA A 78 -5.55 -9.80 0.05
C ALA A 78 -5.54 -10.14 -1.44
N LYS A 79 -5.59 -11.44 -1.81
CA LYS A 79 -5.69 -11.87 -3.21
C LYS A 79 -6.96 -11.36 -3.89
N ALA A 80 -8.10 -11.39 -3.19
CA ALA A 80 -9.35 -10.86 -3.72
C ALA A 80 -9.27 -9.34 -3.96
N GLN A 81 -8.69 -8.59 -3.02
CA GLN A 81 -8.45 -7.15 -3.17
C GLN A 81 -7.48 -6.85 -4.32
N ALA A 82 -6.36 -7.56 -4.42
CA ALA A 82 -5.39 -7.39 -5.49
C ALA A 82 -6.02 -7.69 -6.87
N LYS A 83 -6.82 -8.75 -6.97
CA LYS A 83 -7.55 -9.09 -8.20
C LYS A 83 -8.52 -8.00 -8.62
N GLU A 84 -9.27 -7.43 -7.67
CA GLU A 84 -10.19 -6.31 -7.93
C GLU A 84 -9.43 -5.08 -8.44
N ILE A 85 -8.35 -4.70 -7.75
CA ILE A 85 -7.54 -3.54 -8.16
C ILE A 85 -6.93 -3.78 -9.55
N ALA A 86 -6.37 -4.97 -9.81
CA ALA A 86 -5.79 -5.31 -11.10
C ALA A 86 -6.82 -5.38 -12.23
N PHE A 87 -8.06 -5.76 -11.94
CA PHE A 87 -9.14 -5.74 -12.93
C PHE A 87 -9.42 -4.32 -13.43
N HIS A 88 -9.47 -3.33 -12.52
CA HIS A 88 -9.68 -1.92 -12.86
C HIS A 88 -8.40 -1.24 -13.38
N HIS A 89 -7.22 -1.71 -12.98
CA HIS A 89 -5.93 -1.11 -13.34
C HIS A 89 -5.02 -2.16 -14.00
N PRO A 90 -5.36 -2.61 -15.22
CA PRO A 90 -4.59 -3.64 -15.93
C PRO A 90 -3.17 -3.15 -16.27
N ASP A 91 -2.31 -4.08 -16.65
CA ASP A 91 -0.93 -3.78 -16.99
C ASP A 91 -0.82 -3.11 -18.36
N PRO A 92 -0.25 -1.90 -18.50
CA PRO A 92 -0.06 -1.29 -19.81
C PRO A 92 0.93 -2.04 -20.71
N CYS A 93 1.76 -2.91 -20.15
CA CYS A 93 2.77 -3.67 -20.89
C CYS A 93 2.16 -4.69 -21.87
N ASP A 94 2.97 -5.11 -22.84
CA ASP A 94 2.68 -6.17 -23.81
C ASP A 94 1.36 -5.98 -24.60
N GLY A 95 0.91 -4.74 -24.74
CA GLY A 95 -0.30 -4.41 -25.49
C GLY A 95 -1.60 -4.88 -24.84
N SER A 96 -1.60 -5.21 -23.54
CA SER A 96 -2.82 -5.72 -22.87
C SER A 96 -3.98 -4.72 -22.96
N LEU A 97 -3.70 -3.42 -22.92
CA LEU A 97 -4.71 -2.36 -23.11
C LEU A 97 -5.38 -2.41 -24.48
N ALA A 98 -4.66 -2.82 -25.52
CA ALA A 98 -5.22 -2.94 -26.86
C ALA A 98 -6.30 -4.03 -26.94
N THR A 99 -6.22 -5.08 -26.11
CA THR A 99 -7.23 -6.14 -26.07
C THR A 99 -8.58 -5.68 -25.51
N LEU A 100 -8.61 -4.52 -24.82
CA LEU A 100 -9.84 -3.95 -24.29
C LEU A 100 -10.61 -3.13 -25.34
N ILE A 101 -9.94 -2.70 -26.40
CA ILE A 101 -10.52 -1.90 -27.47
C ILE A 101 -11.58 -2.74 -28.21
N GLY A 102 -12.76 -2.17 -28.41
CA GLY A 102 -13.92 -2.85 -29.02
C GLY A 102 -14.69 -3.79 -28.09
N THR A 103 -14.23 -3.97 -26.84
CA THR A 103 -14.97 -4.71 -25.81
C THR A 103 -15.91 -3.77 -25.02
N PRO A 104 -16.85 -4.29 -24.22
CA PRO A 104 -17.66 -3.47 -23.31
C PRO A 104 -16.87 -2.69 -22.25
N ARG A 105 -15.57 -2.99 -22.10
CA ARG A 105 -14.67 -2.29 -21.17
C ARG A 105 -14.05 -1.02 -21.78
N MET A 106 -14.10 -0.89 -23.11
CA MET A 106 -13.72 0.34 -23.78
C MET A 106 -14.68 1.45 -23.36
N TRP A 107 -14.12 2.57 -22.89
CA TRP A 107 -14.89 3.74 -22.47
C TRP A 107 -15.92 3.43 -21.36
N GLU A 108 -15.64 2.45 -20.49
CA GLU A 108 -16.54 2.06 -19.40
C GLU A 108 -16.66 3.12 -18.28
N ARG A 109 -15.77 4.12 -18.26
CA ARG A 109 -15.69 5.17 -17.23
C ARG A 109 -16.22 6.47 -17.78
N SER A 110 -17.20 7.03 -17.07
CA SER A 110 -17.85 8.30 -17.40
C SER A 110 -17.93 9.16 -16.13
N PRO A 111 -17.95 10.50 -16.26
CA PRO A 111 -17.97 11.40 -15.11
C PRO A 111 -19.28 11.31 -14.30
N GLN A 112 -20.39 10.95 -14.94
CA GLN A 112 -21.70 10.80 -14.29
C GLN A 112 -21.87 9.43 -13.63
N ARG A 113 -21.14 8.41 -14.09
CA ARG A 113 -21.22 7.06 -13.53
C ARG A 113 -20.26 6.94 -12.35
N ARG A 114 -20.74 6.40 -11.23
CA ARG A 114 -19.86 6.07 -10.10
C ARG A 114 -18.84 5.01 -10.52
N GLY A 115 -17.55 5.34 -10.39
CA GLY A 115 -16.45 4.36 -10.42
C GLY A 115 -15.25 4.79 -11.29
N ASN A 116 -14.05 4.73 -10.70
CA ASN A 116 -12.71 4.84 -11.30
C ASN A 116 -12.46 5.95 -12.35
N TRP A 117 -13.37 6.91 -12.51
CA TRP A 117 -13.20 8.10 -13.34
C TRP A 117 -11.86 8.77 -13.02
N GLY A 118 -11.09 9.12 -14.04
CA GLY A 118 -9.79 9.76 -13.88
C GLY A 118 -8.69 8.90 -13.24
N HIS A 119 -8.93 7.64 -12.90
CA HIS A 119 -7.90 6.81 -12.26
C HIS A 119 -6.99 6.11 -13.29
N LEU A 120 -5.71 6.46 -13.31
CA LEU A 120 -4.71 5.92 -14.24
C LEU A 120 -3.60 5.20 -13.46
N ARG A 121 -3.23 3.99 -13.85
CA ARG A 121 -2.14 3.21 -13.23
C ARG A 121 -0.80 3.89 -13.53
N LEU A 122 -0.09 4.28 -12.49
CA LEU A 122 1.30 4.74 -12.60
C LEU A 122 2.30 3.58 -12.59
N GLY A 123 2.03 2.56 -11.78
CA GLY A 123 2.95 1.45 -11.57
C GLY A 123 2.40 0.45 -10.57
N VAL A 124 3.29 -0.37 -10.02
CA VAL A 124 3.01 -1.28 -8.89
C VAL A 124 3.61 -0.72 -7.61
N GLY A 125 2.98 -0.99 -6.48
CA GLY A 125 3.48 -0.55 -5.19
C GLY A 125 2.70 -1.12 -4.04
N VAL A 126 2.77 -0.45 -2.90
CA VAL A 126 2.19 -0.93 -1.64
C VAL A 126 0.85 -0.25 -1.38
N THR A 127 -0.15 -1.04 -1.00
CA THR A 127 -1.49 -0.55 -0.62
C THR A 127 -1.95 -1.20 0.68
N ARG A 128 -2.69 -0.48 1.51
CA ARG A 128 -3.22 -1.03 2.76
C ARG A 128 -4.29 -2.11 2.49
N LEU A 129 -4.30 -3.16 3.30
CA LEU A 129 -5.37 -4.15 3.30
C LEU A 129 -6.69 -3.50 3.74
N LYS A 130 -7.75 -3.70 2.96
CA LYS A 130 -9.09 -3.17 3.26
C LYS A 130 -9.77 -3.97 4.37
N THR A 131 -9.46 -5.26 4.48
CA THR A 131 -9.88 -6.10 5.60
C THR A 131 -9.24 -5.60 6.89
N ASN A 132 -10.07 -5.16 7.83
CA ASN A 132 -9.59 -4.57 9.07
C ASN A 132 -9.10 -5.65 10.05
N LEU A 133 -7.78 -5.72 10.24
CA LEU A 133 -7.16 -6.56 11.26
C LEU A 133 -7.31 -5.88 12.62
N ARG A 134 -8.25 -6.36 13.43
CA ARG A 134 -8.50 -5.81 14.77
C ARG A 134 -7.58 -6.47 15.79
N PRO A 135 -6.72 -5.70 16.49
CA PRO A 135 -5.94 -6.23 17.59
C PRO A 135 -6.85 -6.69 18.75
N PRO A 136 -6.39 -7.61 19.60
CA PRO A 136 -7.16 -8.06 20.76
C PRO A 136 -7.46 -6.89 21.71
N THR A 137 -8.71 -6.77 22.14
CA THR A 137 -9.17 -5.65 22.99
C THR A 137 -8.74 -5.79 24.46
N LYS A 138 -8.57 -7.03 24.95
CA LYS A 138 -8.16 -7.32 26.32
C LYS A 138 -6.70 -7.74 26.33
N VAL A 139 -5.80 -6.77 26.42
CA VAL A 139 -4.36 -7.01 26.52
C VAL A 139 -3.93 -6.81 27.98
N PRO A 140 -3.34 -7.81 28.65
CA PRO A 140 -2.78 -7.65 30.00
C PRO A 140 -1.75 -6.51 30.07
N PRO A 141 -1.45 -5.96 31.26
CA PRO A 141 -0.34 -5.04 31.44
C PRO A 141 0.99 -5.66 30.95
N PRO A 142 1.97 -4.86 30.47
CA PRO A 142 3.20 -5.37 29.85
C PRO A 142 3.96 -6.42 30.70
N GLU A 143 3.96 -6.24 32.02
CA GLU A 143 4.60 -7.14 32.98
C GLU A 143 3.99 -8.55 33.04
N TYR A 144 2.72 -8.71 32.64
CA TYR A 144 2.01 -9.99 32.61
C TYR A 144 1.91 -10.60 31.21
N ARG A 145 2.46 -9.93 30.18
CA ARG A 145 2.41 -10.44 28.80
C ARG A 145 3.44 -11.52 28.59
N GLU A 146 3.04 -12.55 27.85
CA GLU A 146 3.98 -13.53 27.34
C GLU A 146 4.73 -12.93 26.12
N THR A 147 6.05 -12.93 26.18
CA THR A 147 6.89 -12.21 25.21
C THR A 147 6.78 -12.75 23.80
N VAL A 148 6.75 -14.08 23.62
CA VAL A 148 6.76 -14.73 22.30
C VAL A 148 5.46 -14.46 21.55
N THR A 149 4.31 -14.64 22.20
CA THR A 149 3.00 -14.41 21.58
C THR A 149 2.77 -12.93 21.31
N THR A 150 3.25 -12.04 22.18
CA THR A 150 3.15 -10.59 21.98
C THR A 150 3.95 -10.12 20.76
N VAL A 151 5.19 -10.60 20.61
CA VAL A 151 6.02 -10.29 19.44
C VAL A 151 5.38 -10.86 18.17
N ALA A 152 4.95 -12.13 18.20
CA ALA A 152 4.30 -12.77 17.05
C ALA A 152 3.03 -12.02 16.61
N ALA A 153 2.21 -11.54 17.56
CA ALA A 153 1.01 -10.77 17.26
C ALA A 153 1.33 -9.42 16.61
N ARG A 154 2.33 -8.71 17.13
CA ARG A 154 2.79 -7.43 16.58
C ARG A 154 3.31 -7.62 15.16
N ASP A 155 4.19 -8.59 14.96
CA ASP A 155 4.82 -8.84 13.66
C ASP A 155 3.77 -9.30 12.63
N PHE A 156 2.78 -10.10 13.06
CA PHE A 156 1.62 -10.46 12.23
C PHE A 156 0.84 -9.22 11.79
N LEU A 157 0.46 -8.33 12.72
CA LEU A 157 -0.29 -7.11 12.39
C LEU A 157 0.49 -6.16 11.48
N GLN A 158 1.81 -6.04 11.68
CA GLN A 158 2.66 -5.21 10.83
C GLN A 158 2.80 -5.78 9.42
N ALA A 159 3.08 -7.08 9.30
CA ALA A 159 3.30 -7.72 8.00
C ALA A 159 2.02 -7.88 7.18
N GLN A 160 0.87 -8.15 7.83
CA GLN A 160 -0.36 -8.53 7.15
C GLN A 160 -1.29 -7.35 6.82
N ASN A 161 -0.97 -6.13 7.27
CA ASN A 161 -1.80 -4.94 7.06
C ASN A 161 -1.57 -4.25 5.70
N VAL A 162 -0.60 -4.72 4.92
CA VAL A 162 -0.23 -4.16 3.61
C VAL A 162 -0.21 -5.23 2.53
N LEU A 163 -0.53 -4.84 1.30
CA LEU A 163 -0.37 -5.62 0.09
C LEU A 163 0.77 -5.01 -0.72
N HIS A 164 1.69 -5.85 -1.14
CA HIS A 164 2.79 -5.50 -2.03
C HIS A 164 2.44 -5.83 -3.49
N ASP A 165 3.13 -5.20 -4.43
CA ASP A 165 3.04 -5.45 -5.88
C ASP A 165 1.62 -5.32 -6.45
N VAL A 166 0.86 -4.35 -5.95
CA VAL A 166 -0.50 -4.04 -6.41
C VAL A 166 -0.49 -2.76 -7.25
N PRO A 167 -1.27 -2.68 -8.34
CA PRO A 167 -1.37 -1.46 -9.13
C PRO A 167 -1.71 -0.23 -8.28
N ARG A 168 -0.97 0.86 -8.52
CA ARG A 168 -1.15 2.16 -7.87
C ARG A 168 -1.76 3.15 -8.86
N PRO A 169 -3.06 3.43 -8.74
CA PRO A 169 -3.69 4.44 -9.56
C PRO A 169 -3.40 5.86 -9.04
N LEU A 170 -3.33 6.78 -9.99
CA LEU A 170 -3.29 8.22 -9.85
C LEU A 170 -4.64 8.78 -10.29
N HIS A 171 -5.23 9.69 -9.54
CA HIS A 171 -6.42 10.39 -10.01
C HIS A 171 -6.01 11.66 -10.78
N VAL A 172 -6.15 11.65 -12.10
CA VAL A 172 -5.69 12.75 -12.97
C VAL A 172 -6.45 14.05 -12.72
N PHE A 173 -7.71 13.97 -12.28
CA PHE A 173 -8.58 15.15 -12.08
C PHE A 173 -8.77 15.58 -10.62
N ASP A 174 -8.04 14.97 -9.68
CA ASP A 174 -8.14 15.32 -8.24
C ASP A 174 -7.20 16.46 -7.87
N GLN A 175 -6.28 16.78 -8.76
CA GLN A 175 -5.33 17.88 -8.66
C GLN A 175 -5.36 18.63 -10.00
N MET A 176 -4.85 19.85 -10.01
CA MET A 176 -4.66 20.65 -11.23
C MET A 176 -3.68 20.01 -12.23
N GLY A 177 -2.85 19.07 -11.78
CA GLY A 177 -1.89 18.37 -12.61
C GLY A 177 -0.92 17.52 -11.79
N TRP A 178 0.03 16.91 -12.48
CA TRP A 178 1.08 16.06 -11.94
C TRP A 178 2.39 16.33 -12.66
N SER A 179 3.48 16.48 -11.90
CA SER A 179 4.81 16.72 -12.43
C SER A 179 5.69 15.48 -12.28
N PHE A 180 6.46 15.17 -13.31
CA PHE A 180 7.38 14.04 -13.36
C PHE A 180 8.79 14.55 -13.60
N PHE A 181 9.63 14.39 -12.58
CA PHE A 181 11.04 14.76 -12.59
C PHE A 181 11.91 13.54 -12.84
N GLY A 182 12.96 13.75 -13.63
CA GLY A 182 14.00 12.78 -13.88
C GLY A 182 15.19 13.48 -14.52
N GLU A 183 16.36 12.86 -14.41
CA GLU A 183 17.57 13.36 -15.05
C GLU A 183 17.41 13.39 -16.59
N PRO A 184 18.17 14.22 -17.32
CA PRO A 184 18.04 14.33 -18.78
C PRO A 184 18.14 12.98 -19.52
N HIS A 185 18.98 12.07 -19.03
CA HIS A 185 19.14 10.73 -19.60
C HIS A 185 17.96 9.78 -19.30
N GLN A 186 17.11 10.12 -18.32
CA GLN A 186 15.91 9.36 -17.93
C GLN A 186 14.66 9.84 -18.66
N ARG A 187 14.74 10.89 -19.49
CA ARG A 187 13.61 11.40 -20.30
C ARG A 187 12.84 10.29 -21.04
N PRO A 188 13.48 9.28 -21.68
CA PRO A 188 12.74 8.19 -22.33
C PRO A 188 11.87 7.36 -21.37
N ILE A 189 12.27 7.24 -20.10
CA ILE A 189 11.52 6.55 -19.05
C ILE A 189 10.28 7.39 -18.68
N VAL A 190 10.47 8.71 -18.47
CA VAL A 190 9.36 9.64 -18.18
C VAL A 190 8.35 9.65 -19.33
N GLN A 191 8.82 9.74 -20.56
CA GLN A 191 7.96 9.63 -21.74
C GLN A 191 7.21 8.28 -21.77
N GLY A 192 7.86 7.18 -21.39
CA GLY A 192 7.21 5.87 -21.25
C GLY A 192 6.04 5.89 -20.25
N ILE A 193 6.23 6.54 -19.10
CA ILE A 193 5.18 6.74 -18.08
C ILE A 193 4.04 7.59 -18.66
N LEU A 194 4.36 8.73 -19.27
CA LEU A 194 3.35 9.62 -19.87
C LEU A 194 2.54 8.91 -20.95
N ARG A 195 3.20 8.18 -21.87
CA ARG A 195 2.52 7.38 -22.90
C ARG A 195 1.62 6.32 -22.27
N SER A 196 2.07 5.62 -21.23
CA SER A 196 1.26 4.64 -20.51
C SER A 196 -0.01 5.29 -19.92
N LEU A 197 0.13 6.44 -19.28
CA LEU A 197 -1.00 7.20 -18.72
C LEU A 197 -1.98 7.63 -19.81
N VAL A 198 -1.49 8.18 -20.93
CA VAL A 198 -2.32 8.61 -22.07
C VAL A 198 -3.06 7.42 -22.68
N CYS A 199 -2.36 6.31 -22.95
CA CYS A 199 -2.98 5.10 -23.48
C CYS A 199 -4.09 4.59 -22.57
N GLN A 200 -3.83 4.51 -21.26
CA GLN A 200 -4.83 4.05 -20.31
C GLN A 200 -6.02 5.00 -20.21
N LEU A 201 -5.78 6.31 -20.23
CA LEU A 201 -6.83 7.32 -20.26
C LEU A 201 -7.75 7.11 -21.46
N CYS A 202 -7.17 7.01 -22.66
CA CYS A 202 -7.90 6.93 -23.93
C CYS A 202 -8.67 5.60 -24.11
N VAL A 203 -8.21 4.52 -23.48
CA VAL A 203 -8.91 3.21 -23.50
C VAL A 203 -10.14 3.22 -22.57
N PHE A 204 -10.04 3.84 -21.39
CA PHE A 204 -11.09 3.79 -20.39
C PHE A 204 -12.10 4.95 -20.45
N HIS A 205 -11.78 6.05 -21.14
CA HIS A 205 -12.60 7.26 -21.21
C HIS A 205 -12.86 7.61 -22.68
N GLY A 206 -14.10 7.96 -23.02
CA GLY A 206 -14.46 8.31 -24.40
C GLY A 206 -13.88 9.66 -24.84
N PRO A 207 -13.63 9.87 -26.15
CA PRO A 207 -13.19 11.16 -26.69
C PRO A 207 -14.24 12.27 -26.49
N ASP A 208 -15.51 11.91 -26.30
CA ASP A 208 -16.59 12.83 -25.98
C ASP A 208 -16.48 13.40 -24.56
N ASP A 209 -15.87 12.67 -23.63
CA ASP A 209 -15.70 13.09 -22.23
C ASP A 209 -14.31 13.67 -21.96
N VAL A 210 -13.28 13.16 -22.63
CA VAL A 210 -11.87 13.53 -22.42
C VAL A 210 -11.18 13.83 -23.75
N GLN A 211 -10.52 14.98 -23.82
CA GLN A 211 -9.58 15.30 -24.89
C GLN A 211 -8.15 15.35 -24.35
N VAL A 212 -7.19 15.12 -25.24
CA VAL A 212 -5.76 15.08 -24.94
C VAL A 212 -5.02 16.02 -25.87
N ALA A 213 -4.30 16.97 -25.31
CA ALA A 213 -3.34 17.80 -26.03
C ALA A 213 -1.92 17.40 -25.62
N ILE A 214 -0.99 17.35 -26.58
CA ILE A 214 0.41 17.00 -26.34
C ILE A 214 1.27 18.18 -26.76
N ILE A 215 2.19 18.60 -25.90
CA ILE A 215 3.17 19.64 -26.14
C ILE A 215 4.54 18.98 -26.03
N SER A 216 5.28 18.91 -27.13
CA SER A 216 6.60 18.27 -27.15
C SER A 216 7.46 18.72 -28.32
N ASP A 217 8.78 18.79 -28.07
CA ASP A 217 9.83 18.92 -29.10
C ASP A 217 10.21 17.56 -29.72
N ASP A 218 9.84 16.44 -29.10
CA ASP A 218 10.12 15.09 -29.58
C ASP A 218 8.90 14.50 -30.29
N THR A 219 8.75 14.86 -31.56
CA THR A 219 7.65 14.38 -32.40
C THR A 219 7.65 12.85 -32.57
N GLN A 220 8.82 12.20 -32.53
CA GLN A 220 8.91 10.75 -32.75
C GLN A 220 8.33 9.97 -31.56
N ALA A 221 8.56 10.45 -30.33
CA ALA A 221 7.99 9.85 -29.12
C ALA A 221 6.45 9.89 -29.09
N TRP A 222 5.85 10.84 -29.82
CA TRP A 222 4.41 11.11 -29.81
C TRP A 222 3.69 10.88 -31.14
N ASP A 223 4.38 10.42 -32.19
CA ASP A 223 3.81 10.21 -33.52
C ASP A 223 2.57 9.31 -33.51
N TRP A 224 2.53 8.34 -32.59
CA TRP A 224 1.41 7.42 -32.41
C TRP A 224 0.12 8.11 -31.95
N ALA A 225 0.21 9.26 -31.28
CA ALA A 225 -0.95 9.95 -30.75
C ALA A 225 -1.84 10.55 -31.86
N LYS A 226 -1.32 10.72 -33.08
CA LYS A 226 -2.08 11.25 -34.22
C LYS A 226 -3.28 10.39 -34.64
N TRP A 227 -3.30 9.13 -34.20
CA TRP A 227 -4.38 8.18 -34.45
C TRP A 227 -5.42 8.13 -33.32
N LEU A 228 -5.18 8.82 -32.20
CA LEU A 228 -6.13 8.87 -31.11
C LEU A 228 -7.27 9.84 -31.44
N PRO A 229 -8.55 9.43 -31.32
CA PRO A 229 -9.67 10.34 -31.50
C PRO A 229 -9.70 11.45 -30.43
N HIS A 230 -9.07 11.21 -29.26
CA HIS A 230 -8.97 12.17 -28.16
C HIS A 230 -8.14 13.41 -28.49
N ASN A 231 -7.29 13.38 -29.52
CA ASN A 231 -6.47 14.52 -29.94
C ASN A 231 -7.09 15.31 -31.10
N ALA A 232 -8.22 14.85 -31.64
CA ALA A 232 -8.87 15.46 -32.79
C ALA A 232 -9.49 16.82 -32.42
N ASP A 233 -9.18 17.83 -33.23
CA ASP A 233 -9.83 19.12 -33.23
C ASP A 233 -11.24 19.01 -33.85
N GLU A 234 -12.26 19.55 -33.19
CA GLU A 234 -13.64 19.48 -33.67
C GLU A 234 -13.96 20.50 -34.76
N GLU A 235 -13.22 21.60 -34.77
CA GLU A 235 -13.53 22.76 -35.61
C GLU A 235 -12.65 22.78 -36.87
N PHE A 236 -11.40 22.31 -36.77
CA PHE A 236 -10.43 22.37 -37.86
C PHE A 236 -10.08 20.99 -38.39
N VAL A 237 -10.05 20.90 -39.72
CA VAL A 237 -9.73 19.70 -40.48
C VAL A 237 -8.58 20.05 -41.43
N ASP A 238 -7.51 19.26 -41.39
CA ASP A 238 -6.41 19.31 -42.35
C ASP A 238 -6.63 18.34 -43.53
N ALA A 239 -5.67 18.26 -44.45
CA ALA A 239 -5.78 17.40 -45.63
C ALA A 239 -5.94 15.89 -45.32
N CYS A 240 -5.65 15.47 -44.09
CA CYS A 240 -5.66 14.08 -43.63
C CYS A 240 -6.72 13.81 -42.55
N GLY A 241 -7.65 14.72 -42.29
CA GLY A 241 -8.70 14.58 -41.27
C GLY A 241 -8.65 15.68 -40.20
N PRO A 242 -9.33 15.52 -39.05
CA PRO A 242 -9.28 16.48 -37.96
C PRO A 242 -7.85 16.87 -37.61
N LEU A 243 -7.63 18.16 -37.38
CA LEU A 243 -6.33 18.66 -36.95
C LEU A 243 -5.96 18.00 -35.62
N ARG A 244 -4.69 17.64 -35.45
CA ARG A 244 -4.22 16.94 -34.26
C ARG A 244 -3.70 17.93 -33.24
N TRP A 245 -4.14 17.83 -31.99
CA TRP A 245 -3.64 18.63 -30.86
C TRP A 245 -2.27 18.15 -30.38
N ILE A 246 -1.28 18.24 -31.26
CA ILE A 246 0.14 18.05 -30.97
C ILE A 246 0.84 19.37 -31.31
N PHE A 247 1.41 20.01 -30.30
CA PHE A 247 1.99 21.35 -30.39
C PHE A 247 3.50 21.31 -30.12
N PRO A 248 4.30 22.15 -30.79
CA PRO A 248 5.73 22.22 -30.54
C PRO A 248 6.08 22.93 -29.23
N ASP A 249 5.23 23.83 -28.75
CA ASP A 249 5.45 24.61 -27.54
C ASP A 249 4.13 25.08 -26.88
N VAL A 250 4.25 25.63 -25.67
CA VAL A 250 3.11 26.13 -24.87
C VAL A 250 2.39 27.30 -25.55
N LYS A 251 3.13 28.13 -26.29
CA LYS A 251 2.54 29.28 -26.97
C LYS A 251 1.62 28.83 -28.11
N ALA A 252 2.07 27.91 -28.95
CA ALA A 252 1.28 27.33 -30.03
C ALA A 252 0.01 26.62 -29.52
N PHE A 253 0.11 25.95 -28.36
CA PHE A 253 -1.05 25.40 -27.67
C PHE A 253 -2.06 26.50 -27.28
N LEU A 254 -1.59 27.58 -26.64
CA LEU A 254 -2.46 28.69 -26.22
C LEU A 254 -3.06 29.45 -27.41
N ASP A 255 -2.28 29.74 -28.44
CA ASP A 255 -2.78 30.41 -29.65
C ASP A 255 -4.00 29.67 -30.24
N ARG A 256 -4.09 28.34 -30.05
CA ARG A 256 -5.24 27.52 -30.45
C ARG A 256 -6.32 27.38 -29.37
N LEU A 257 -5.94 27.14 -28.10
CA LEU A 257 -6.86 26.66 -27.04
C LEU A 257 -7.04 27.63 -25.86
N ASP A 258 -6.46 28.83 -25.89
CA ASP A 258 -6.52 29.80 -24.80
C ASP A 258 -7.96 30.15 -24.40
N GLY A 259 -8.84 30.38 -25.39
CA GLY A 259 -10.27 30.63 -25.15
C GLY A 259 -10.97 29.48 -24.42
N THR A 260 -10.66 28.23 -24.77
CA THR A 260 -11.23 27.02 -24.16
C THR A 260 -10.69 26.77 -22.75
N VAL A 261 -9.44 27.12 -22.48
CA VAL A 261 -8.82 26.93 -21.16
C VAL A 261 -9.22 28.06 -20.21
N ARG A 262 -9.17 29.33 -20.63
CA ARG A 262 -9.44 30.49 -19.77
C ARG A 262 -10.92 30.68 -19.44
N SER A 263 -11.83 30.24 -20.30
CA SER A 263 -13.28 30.30 -20.04
C SER A 263 -13.72 29.36 -18.92
N ARG A 264 -12.88 28.40 -18.52
CA ARG A 264 -13.18 27.46 -17.45
C ARG A 264 -13.03 28.13 -16.07
N PRO A 265 -13.94 27.81 -15.12
CA PRO A 265 -13.80 28.24 -13.72
C PRO A 265 -12.46 27.80 -13.10
N PRO A 266 -12.04 28.42 -11.98
CA PRO A 266 -10.93 27.93 -11.17
C PRO A 266 -11.09 26.45 -10.81
N PHE A 267 -9.98 25.72 -10.71
CA PHE A 267 -10.01 24.32 -10.29
C PHE A 267 -10.66 24.16 -8.92
N ALA A 268 -11.48 23.13 -8.78
CA ALA A 268 -12.08 22.71 -7.53
C ALA A 268 -12.16 21.18 -7.51
N PRO A 269 -11.94 20.53 -6.35
CA PRO A 269 -12.12 19.08 -6.23
C PRO A 269 -13.58 18.72 -6.49
N ILE A 270 -13.79 17.59 -7.18
CA ILE A 270 -15.12 17.14 -7.56
C ILE A 270 -15.93 16.77 -6.30
N MET A 271 -17.08 17.41 -6.11
CA MET A 271 -18.02 17.13 -5.02
C MET A 271 -19.38 16.70 -5.57
N GLU A 272 -20.10 15.89 -4.81
CA GLU A 272 -21.45 15.45 -5.19
C GLU A 272 -22.40 16.65 -5.30
N GLY A 273 -23.11 16.75 -6.44
CA GLY A 273 -24.01 17.87 -6.74
C GLY A 273 -23.36 19.08 -7.43
N MET A 274 -22.06 19.03 -7.72
CA MET A 274 -21.38 20.04 -8.53
C MET A 274 -21.73 19.89 -10.02
N GLU A 275 -21.87 21.00 -10.75
CA GLU A 275 -21.91 20.99 -12.21
C GLU A 275 -20.54 20.60 -12.78
N LEU A 276 -20.50 19.47 -13.47
CA LEU A 276 -19.29 18.93 -14.08
C LEU A 276 -19.05 19.59 -15.44
N PRO A 277 -17.79 19.71 -15.88
CA PRO A 277 -17.51 20.22 -17.21
C PRO A 277 -18.01 19.20 -18.23
N ILE A 278 -18.49 19.70 -19.36
CA ILE A 278 -18.94 18.85 -20.48
C ILE A 278 -17.78 17.97 -20.95
N ARG A 279 -16.57 18.56 -21.03
CA ARG A 279 -15.36 17.86 -21.45
C ARG A 279 -14.15 18.18 -20.60
N TRP A 280 -13.42 17.14 -20.28
CA TRP A 280 -12.15 17.19 -19.57
C TRP A 280 -11.00 17.29 -20.58
N LEU A 281 -10.00 18.08 -20.25
CA LEU A 281 -8.80 18.27 -21.05
C LEU A 281 -7.60 17.81 -20.24
N VAL A 282 -6.85 16.85 -20.79
CA VAL A 282 -5.54 16.46 -20.27
C VAL A 282 -4.47 17.04 -21.18
N VAL A 283 -3.60 17.89 -20.64
CA VAL A 283 -2.48 18.48 -21.38
C VAL A 283 -1.20 17.78 -20.95
N VAL A 284 -0.54 17.10 -21.87
CA VAL A 284 0.76 16.48 -21.65
C VAL A 284 1.83 17.44 -22.10
N VAL A 285 2.77 17.77 -21.22
CA VAL A 285 3.88 18.69 -21.52
C VAL A 285 5.19 17.94 -21.37
N ASP A 286 5.68 17.35 -22.46
CA ASP A 286 6.99 16.72 -22.59
C ASP A 286 7.94 17.67 -23.33
N LEU A 287 8.27 18.77 -22.68
CA LEU A 287 9.12 19.83 -23.20
C LEU A 287 10.03 20.37 -22.08
N PRO A 288 11.31 19.97 -22.03
CA PRO A 288 12.24 20.42 -21.00
C PRO A 288 12.36 21.95 -20.95
N GLY A 289 12.30 22.52 -19.75
CA GLY A 289 12.38 23.95 -19.49
C GLY A 289 11.11 24.75 -19.81
N ALA A 290 10.03 24.13 -20.25
CA ALA A 290 8.78 24.84 -20.52
C ALA A 290 8.10 25.35 -19.23
N ASP A 291 7.44 26.49 -19.35
CA ASP A 291 6.60 27.05 -18.28
C ASP A 291 5.12 26.71 -18.52
N CYS A 292 4.53 25.96 -17.59
CA CYS A 292 3.12 25.56 -17.62
C CYS A 292 2.20 26.57 -16.91
N SER A 293 2.74 27.60 -16.27
CA SER A 293 1.97 28.64 -15.57
C SER A 293 0.92 29.32 -16.46
N PRO A 294 1.17 29.57 -17.76
CA PRO A 294 0.15 30.11 -18.67
C PRO A 294 -1.09 29.22 -18.85
N ILE A 295 -0.95 27.90 -18.67
CA ILE A 295 -2.04 26.91 -18.79
C ILE A 295 -2.78 26.77 -17.46
N LEU A 296 -2.04 26.64 -16.36
CA LEU A 296 -2.58 26.38 -15.03
C LEU A 296 -3.11 27.67 -14.36
N GLY A 297 -2.41 28.79 -14.51
CA GLY A 297 -2.55 29.95 -13.64
C GLY A 297 -2.20 29.60 -12.18
N ASP A 298 -2.57 30.48 -11.24
CA ASP A 298 -2.24 30.30 -9.81
C ASP A 298 -3.06 29.20 -9.13
N VAL A 299 -4.27 28.94 -9.63
CA VAL A 299 -5.27 28.08 -8.98
C VAL A 299 -5.70 26.89 -9.83
N GLY A 300 -5.17 26.71 -11.04
CA GLY A 300 -5.64 25.69 -11.98
C GLY A 300 -6.98 26.04 -12.63
N ARG A 301 -7.40 25.21 -13.59
CA ARG A 301 -8.68 25.33 -14.30
C ARG A 301 -9.52 24.08 -14.12
N MET A 302 -10.81 24.25 -13.86
CA MET A 302 -11.72 23.14 -13.68
C MET A 302 -11.85 22.37 -14.99
N GLY A 303 -11.72 21.04 -14.91
CA GLY A 303 -11.77 20.19 -16.08
C GLY A 303 -10.45 20.11 -16.85
N VAL A 304 -9.38 20.79 -16.40
CA VAL A 304 -8.06 20.73 -17.02
C VAL A 304 -7.10 20.06 -16.06
N SER A 305 -6.32 19.10 -16.55
CA SER A 305 -5.22 18.49 -15.81
C SER A 305 -3.95 18.49 -16.65
N VAL A 306 -2.86 18.95 -16.07
CA VAL A 306 -1.56 19.02 -16.76
C VAL A 306 -0.67 17.87 -16.27
N LEU A 307 -0.18 17.03 -17.19
CA LEU A 307 0.86 16.05 -16.94
C LEU A 307 2.18 16.61 -17.48
N GLU A 308 3.02 17.17 -16.61
CA GLU A 308 4.24 17.85 -17.03
C GLU A 308 5.50 17.03 -16.76
N ALA A 309 6.42 17.05 -17.72
CA ALA A 309 7.77 16.53 -17.66
C ALA A 309 8.74 17.61 -18.16
N THR A 310 8.66 18.79 -17.57
CA THR A 310 9.43 19.98 -17.96
C THR A 310 10.75 20.09 -17.19
N GLY A 311 10.87 19.45 -16.03
CA GLY A 311 12.00 19.65 -15.12
C GLY A 311 12.01 21.04 -14.46
N ASN A 312 10.90 21.80 -14.54
CA ASN A 312 10.79 23.12 -13.94
C ASN A 312 10.38 23.01 -12.46
N GLU A 313 11.34 23.17 -11.56
CA GLU A 313 11.12 23.12 -10.10
C GLU A 313 10.33 24.33 -9.57
N ALA A 314 10.22 25.42 -10.33
CA ALA A 314 9.40 26.57 -9.96
C ALA A 314 7.91 26.40 -10.35
N SER A 315 7.56 25.29 -11.00
CA SER A 315 6.17 24.99 -11.36
C SER A 315 5.29 24.86 -10.11
N VAL A 316 4.03 25.31 -10.20
CA VAL A 316 3.04 25.12 -9.13
C VAL A 316 2.81 23.63 -8.84
N LEU A 317 3.06 22.75 -9.81
CA LEU A 317 2.96 21.30 -9.64
C LEU A 317 4.18 20.66 -8.97
N ALA A 318 5.28 21.39 -8.80
CA ALA A 318 6.53 20.92 -8.19
C ALA A 318 6.45 20.89 -6.65
N ASN A 319 5.45 20.20 -6.11
CA ASN A 319 5.20 20.11 -4.67
C ASN A 319 4.99 18.65 -4.22
N SER A 320 5.02 18.41 -2.91
CA SER A 320 4.92 17.05 -2.33
C SER A 320 3.58 16.33 -2.61
N ASN A 321 2.54 17.05 -3.04
CA ASN A 321 1.25 16.45 -3.35
C ASN A 321 1.15 15.97 -4.80
N SER A 322 1.73 16.71 -5.75
CA SER A 322 1.58 16.49 -7.20
C SER A 322 2.85 16.09 -7.94
N ALA A 323 4.02 16.09 -7.30
CA ALA A 323 5.28 15.73 -7.94
C ALA A 323 5.72 14.29 -7.68
N TYR A 324 6.27 13.68 -8.73
CA TYR A 324 6.98 12.42 -8.70
C TYR A 324 8.40 12.60 -9.23
N ILE A 325 9.36 11.89 -8.64
CA ILE A 325 10.78 11.95 -8.97
C ILE A 325 11.26 10.53 -9.29
N LEU A 326 11.96 10.36 -10.41
CA LEU A 326 12.66 9.13 -10.73
C LEU A 326 13.94 9.01 -9.91
N ASP A 327 14.16 7.85 -9.29
CA ASP A 327 15.45 7.52 -8.69
C ASP A 327 16.45 7.00 -9.75
N GLU A 328 17.70 6.76 -9.34
CA GLU A 328 18.77 6.26 -10.22
C GLU A 328 18.46 4.91 -10.89
N ILE A 329 17.58 4.11 -10.28
CA ILE A 329 17.21 2.76 -10.74
C ILE A 329 15.94 2.83 -11.63
N GLY A 330 15.27 3.99 -11.69
CA GLY A 330 14.06 4.21 -12.47
C GLY A 330 12.76 3.97 -11.70
N ASN A 331 12.81 3.88 -10.37
CA ASN A 331 11.59 3.85 -9.56
C ASN A 331 11.00 5.25 -9.45
N LEU A 332 9.67 5.31 -9.52
CA LEU A 332 8.94 6.56 -9.37
C LEU A 332 8.57 6.79 -7.90
N LEU A 333 9.17 7.79 -7.28
CA LEU A 333 8.95 8.17 -5.88
C LEU A 333 8.07 9.42 -5.82
N LYS A 334 7.10 9.44 -4.89
CA LYS A 334 6.35 10.68 -4.62
C LYS A 334 7.27 11.66 -3.90
N ALA A 335 7.26 12.93 -4.31
CA ALA A 335 8.05 13.96 -3.64
C ALA A 335 7.67 14.05 -2.16
N SER A 336 8.66 14.01 -1.28
CA SER A 336 8.44 14.16 0.17
C SER A 336 8.49 15.64 0.54
N ALA A 337 7.70 16.07 1.52
CA ALA A 337 7.80 17.41 2.10
C ALA A 337 9.18 17.68 2.74
N ASP A 338 9.91 16.62 3.10
CA ASP A 338 11.19 16.69 3.84
C ASP A 338 12.45 16.52 2.97
N ARG A 339 12.31 16.37 1.65
CA ARG A 339 13.47 16.44 0.75
C ARG A 339 13.53 17.86 0.20
N GLU A 340 14.26 18.73 0.90
CA GLU A 340 14.88 19.90 0.27
C GLU A 340 15.66 19.38 -0.94
N ILE A 341 15.15 19.71 -2.12
CA ILE A 341 15.87 19.61 -3.37
C ILE A 341 17.00 20.64 -3.23
N ASN A 342 18.21 20.15 -2.93
CA ASN A 342 19.44 20.94 -2.88
C ASN A 342 20.24 20.70 -4.15
#